data_AF-A0A539D1W7-F1
#
_entry.id   AF-A0A539D1W7-F1
#
_cell.length_a   1.000
_cell.length_b   1.000
_cell.length_c   1.000
_cell.angle_alpha   90.00
_cell.angle_beta   90.00
_cell.angle_gamma   90.00
#
_symmetry.space_group_name_H-M   'P 1'
#
loop_
_entity.id
_entity.type
_entity.pdbx_description
1 polymer ?
#
loop_
_entity_poly.entity_id
_entity_poly.type
_entity_poly.pdbx_seq_one_letter_code
_entity_poly.pdbx_strand_id
1 'polypeptide(L)'
;MKNRHVSARIARRLQTAEHAVDKAMVETSALIQTMIEGRADAGFAAEVGHLALVNVVRSLSQLTEARGAVVEGHGELAAVATEHNIGWRLDGPLEEKPRPMVVGVLPAAA
;
A
#
# COMPACT_ATOMS: atom_id res chain seq x y z
N MET A 1 -28.94 -10.58 -2.89
CA MET A 1 -27.66 -11.32 -2.81
C MET A 1 -26.67 -11.08 -3.97
N LYS A 2 -27.07 -10.63 -5.18
CA LYS A 2 -26.15 -10.42 -6.32
C LYS A 2 -24.99 -9.41 -6.08
N ASN A 3 -25.19 -8.37 -5.26
CA ASN A 3 -24.19 -7.30 -5.09
C ASN A 3 -23.02 -7.69 -4.17
N ARG A 4 -23.17 -8.74 -3.36
CA ARG A 4 -22.20 -9.14 -2.33
C ARG A 4 -20.95 -9.83 -2.89
N HIS A 5 -21.11 -10.53 -4.02
CA HIS A 5 -19.98 -11.14 -4.73
C HIS A 5 -19.11 -10.10 -5.44
N VAL A 6 -19.74 -9.01 -5.92
CA VAL A 6 -19.04 -7.91 -6.61
C VAL A 6 -18.24 -7.10 -5.60
N SER A 7 -18.86 -6.66 -4.51
CA SER A 7 -18.19 -5.91 -3.43
C SER A 7 -17.01 -6.69 -2.83
N ALA A 8 -17.18 -7.98 -2.57
CA ALA A 8 -16.09 -8.82 -2.06
C ALA A 8 -14.96 -9.02 -3.07
N ARG A 9 -15.28 -9.06 -4.37
CA ARG A 9 -14.25 -9.09 -5.43
C ARG A 9 -13.48 -7.77 -5.49
N ILE A 10 -14.16 -6.63 -5.36
CA ILE A 10 -13.54 -5.31 -5.31
C ILE A 10 -12.60 -5.21 -4.12
N ALA A 11 -13.06 -5.56 -2.91
CA ALA A 11 -12.24 -5.54 -1.70
C ALA A 11 -10.97 -6.39 -1.82
N ARG A 12 -11.07 -7.61 -2.38
CA ARG A 12 -9.88 -8.45 -2.65
C ARG A 12 -8.92 -7.80 -3.65
N ARG A 13 -9.44 -7.15 -4.70
CA ARG A 13 -8.60 -6.48 -5.71
C ARG A 13 -7.93 -5.24 -5.16
N LEU A 14 -8.60 -4.49 -4.30
CA LEU A 14 -8.02 -3.36 -3.59
C LEU A 14 -6.83 -3.81 -2.72
N GLN A 15 -7.01 -4.84 -1.89
CA GLN A 15 -5.92 -5.42 -1.09
C GLN A 15 -4.76 -5.92 -1.98
N THR A 16 -5.08 -6.53 -3.12
CA THR A 16 -4.07 -6.98 -4.08
C THR A 16 -3.28 -5.80 -4.65
N ALA A 17 -3.95 -4.69 -4.95
CA ALA A 17 -3.31 -3.48 -5.47
C ALA A 17 -2.40 -2.84 -4.42
N GLU A 18 -2.85 -2.71 -3.16
CA GLU A 18 -2.04 -2.24 -2.03
C GLU A 18 -0.73 -3.04 -1.91
N HIS A 19 -0.84 -4.38 -1.86
CA HIS A 19 0.34 -5.25 -1.77
C HIS A 19 1.25 -5.15 -3.00
N ALA A 20 0.70 -4.96 -4.19
CA ALA A 20 1.49 -4.81 -5.41
C ALA A 20 2.31 -3.51 -5.39
N VAL A 21 1.73 -2.42 -4.89
CA VAL A 21 2.46 -1.15 -4.72
C VAL A 21 3.55 -1.28 -3.66
N ASP A 22 3.24 -1.89 -2.51
CA ASP A 22 4.25 -2.14 -1.46
C ASP A 22 5.42 -2.99 -1.98
N LYS A 23 5.12 -4.05 -2.75
CA LYS A 23 6.15 -4.87 -3.39
C LYS A 23 6.99 -4.07 -4.37
N ALA A 24 6.38 -3.23 -5.20
CA ALA A 24 7.11 -2.37 -6.14
C ALA A 24 8.06 -1.41 -5.40
N MET A 25 7.66 -0.87 -4.24
CA MET A 25 8.51 -0.01 -3.42
C MET A 25 9.73 -0.77 -2.86
N VAL A 26 9.54 -2.01 -2.41
CA VAL A 26 10.63 -2.88 -1.93
C VAL A 26 11.66 -3.13 -3.04
N GLU A 27 11.21 -3.58 -4.21
CA GLU A 27 12.10 -3.89 -5.34
C GLU A 27 12.83 -2.63 -5.85
N THR A 28 12.14 -1.48 -5.88
CA THR A 28 12.74 -0.20 -6.29
C THR A 28 13.80 0.25 -5.28
N SER A 29 13.56 0.06 -3.98
CA SER A 29 14.54 0.37 -2.93
C SER A 29 15.77 -0.52 -3.02
N ALA A 30 15.58 -1.81 -3.28
CA ALA A 30 16.67 -2.77 -3.48
C ALA A 30 17.52 -2.40 -4.71
N LEU A 31 16.89 -1.94 -5.79
CA LEU A 31 17.60 -1.43 -6.97
C LEU A 31 18.46 -0.20 -6.63
N ILE A 32 17.90 0.78 -5.90
CA ILE A 32 18.63 1.98 -5.46
C ILE A 32 19.88 1.58 -4.65
N GLN A 33 19.72 0.67 -3.69
CA GLN A 33 20.83 0.15 -2.89
C GLN A 33 21.90 -0.48 -3.78
N THR A 34 21.50 -1.38 -4.68
CA THR A 34 22.40 -2.08 -5.61
C THR A 34 23.19 -1.10 -6.48
N MET A 35 22.55 -0.02 -6.96
CA MET A 35 23.23 1.02 -7.75
C MET A 35 24.30 1.77 -6.94
N ILE A 36 24.02 2.07 -5.67
CA ILE A 36 24.94 2.81 -4.80
C ILE A 36 26.14 1.94 -4.40
N GLU A 37 25.88 0.70 -3.98
CA GLU A 37 26.90 -0.28 -3.59
C GLU A 37 27.75 -0.67 -4.79
N GLY A 38 27.12 -1.09 -5.90
CA GLY A 38 27.83 -1.53 -7.10
C GLY A 38 28.72 -0.44 -7.70
N ARG A 39 28.33 0.83 -7.61
CA ARG A 39 29.19 1.96 -8.02
C ARG A 39 30.43 2.06 -7.14
N ALA A 40 30.28 1.95 -5.82
CA ALA A 40 31.38 2.04 -4.88
C ALA A 40 32.34 0.84 -5.03
N ASP A 41 31.79 -0.37 -5.12
CA ASP A 41 32.55 -1.62 -5.24
C ASP A 41 33.36 -1.68 -6.53
N ALA A 42 32.82 -1.14 -7.63
CA ALA A 42 33.52 -1.06 -8.91
C ALA A 42 34.53 0.11 -9.00
N GLY A 43 34.64 0.95 -7.96
CA GLY A 43 35.55 2.11 -7.96
C GLY A 43 35.18 3.20 -8.98
N PHE A 44 33.91 3.27 -9.39
CA PHE A 44 33.46 4.28 -10.35
C PHE A 44 33.30 5.66 -9.72
N ALA A 45 33.58 6.69 -10.51
CA ALA A 45 33.29 8.07 -10.15
C ALA A 45 31.81 8.27 -9.82
N ALA A 46 31.51 9.23 -8.93
CA ALA A 46 30.16 9.45 -8.41
C ALA A 46 29.12 9.81 -9.48
N GLU A 47 29.55 10.43 -10.59
CA GLU A 47 28.69 10.82 -11.70
C GLU A 47 28.22 9.64 -12.57
N VAL A 48 28.92 8.50 -12.52
CA VAL A 48 28.59 7.32 -13.33
C VAL A 48 27.24 6.77 -12.90
N GLY A 49 26.27 6.77 -13.83
CA GLY A 49 24.91 6.31 -13.56
C GLY A 49 24.05 7.25 -12.71
N HIS A 50 24.55 8.44 -12.35
CA HIS A 50 23.85 9.36 -11.45
C HIS A 50 22.45 9.76 -11.97
N LEU A 51 22.32 10.11 -13.25
CA LEU A 51 21.01 10.47 -13.83
C LEU A 51 20.02 9.29 -13.79
N ALA A 52 20.49 8.06 -13.97
CA ALA A 52 19.65 6.88 -13.82
C ALA A 52 19.20 6.70 -12.37
N LEU A 53 20.12 6.86 -11.40
CA LEU A 53 19.80 6.80 -9.97
C LEU A 53 18.74 7.85 -9.60
N VAL A 54 18.89 9.09 -10.08
CA VAL A 54 17.91 10.16 -9.87
C VAL A 54 16.52 9.77 -10.40
N ASN A 55 16.45 9.13 -11.56
CA ASN A 55 15.18 8.66 -12.12
C ASN A 55 14.55 7.55 -11.29
N VAL A 56 15.34 6.57 -10.81
CA VAL A 56 14.84 5.48 -9.96
C VAL A 56 14.35 6.00 -8.61
N VAL A 57 15.09 6.93 -7.99
CA VAL A 57 14.66 7.60 -6.74
C VAL A 57 13.36 8.37 -6.96
N ARG A 58 13.21 9.07 -8.10
CA ARG A 58 11.95 9.74 -8.45
C ARG A 58 10.81 8.73 -8.59
N SER A 59 11.04 7.58 -9.21
CA SER A 59 10.02 6.52 -9.31
C SER A 59 9.57 6.01 -7.93
N LEU A 60 10.48 5.88 -6.96
CA LEU A 60 10.11 5.52 -5.59
C LEU A 60 9.21 6.58 -4.92
N SER A 61 9.48 7.86 -5.16
CA SER A 61 8.61 8.95 -4.69
C SER A 61 7.20 8.83 -5.28
N GLN A 62 7.10 8.56 -6.59
CA GLN A 62 5.81 8.37 -7.27
C GLN A 62 5.06 7.14 -6.76
N LEU A 63 5.75 6.05 -6.43
CA LEU A 63 5.13 4.89 -5.79
C LEU A 63 4.59 5.22 -4.39
N THR A 64 5.27 6.09 -3.65
CA THR A 64 4.82 6.56 -2.33
C THR A 64 3.52 7.36 -2.45
N GLU A 65 3.43 8.25 -3.44
CA GLU A 65 2.19 8.99 -3.75
C GLU A 65 1.07 8.03 -4.20
N ALA A 66 1.37 7.08 -5.09
CA ALA A 66 0.41 6.09 -5.55
C ALA A 66 -0.15 5.24 -4.40
N ARG A 67 0.69 4.87 -3.44
CA ARG A 67 0.27 4.16 -2.22
C ARG A 67 -0.73 5.00 -1.42
N GLY A 68 -0.44 6.29 -1.23
CA GLY A 68 -1.35 7.23 -0.56
C GLY A 68 -2.73 7.28 -1.22
N ALA A 69 -2.76 7.44 -2.55
CA ALA A 69 -4.01 7.47 -3.31
C ALA A 69 -4.81 6.15 -3.23
N VAL A 70 -4.14 5.00 -3.23
CA VAL A 70 -4.83 3.70 -3.07
C VAL A 70 -5.44 3.56 -1.67
N VAL A 71 -4.73 4.00 -0.63
CA VAL A 71 -5.24 3.98 0.77
C VAL A 71 -6.42 4.94 0.94
N GLU A 72 -6.38 6.12 0.32
CA GLU A 72 -7.51 7.04 0.32
C GLU A 72 -8.73 6.42 -0.38
N GLY A 73 -8.54 5.86 -1.58
CA GLY A 73 -9.60 5.14 -2.29
C GLY A 73 -10.16 3.93 -1.52
N HIS A 74 -9.35 3.26 -0.69
CA HIS A 74 -9.84 2.25 0.26
C HIS A 74 -10.81 2.87 1.26
N GLY A 75 -10.42 3.98 1.90
CA GLY A 75 -11.28 4.72 2.82
C GLY A 75 -12.63 5.12 2.19
N GLU A 76 -12.60 5.66 0.97
CA GLU A 76 -13.80 6.02 0.21
C GLU A 76 -14.70 4.81 -0.07
N LEU A 77 -14.13 3.69 -0.52
CA LEU A 77 -14.89 2.46 -0.77
C LEU A 77 -15.50 1.89 0.52
N ALA A 78 -14.80 2.02 1.66
CA ALA A 78 -15.34 1.62 2.96
C ALA A 78 -16.50 2.52 3.40
N ALA A 79 -16.44 3.82 3.13
CA ALA A 79 -17.53 4.77 3.37
C ALA A 79 -18.77 4.43 2.53
N VAL A 80 -18.61 4.23 1.22
CA VAL A 80 -19.69 3.82 0.30
C VAL A 80 -20.34 2.51 0.77
N ALA A 81 -19.53 1.54 1.20
CA ALA A 81 -20.07 0.28 1.68
C ALA A 81 -20.88 0.42 2.97
N THR A 82 -20.47 1.34 3.85
CA THR A 82 -21.19 1.66 5.10
C THR A 82 -22.50 2.38 4.79
N GLU A 83 -22.48 3.42 3.98
CA GLU A 83 -23.64 4.23 3.59
C GLU A 83 -24.76 3.36 2.96
N HIS A 84 -24.37 2.41 2.11
CA HIS A 84 -25.32 1.56 1.40
C HIS A 84 -25.56 0.19 2.05
N ASN A 85 -25.06 -0.06 3.27
CA ASN A 85 -25.15 -1.36 3.96
C ASN A 85 -24.67 -2.54 3.09
N ILE A 86 -23.60 -2.33 2.31
CA ILE A 86 -23.03 -3.32 1.41
C ILE A 86 -22.05 -4.21 2.19
N GLY A 87 -22.38 -5.48 2.33
CA GLY A 87 -21.41 -6.47 2.78
C GLY A 87 -20.31 -6.65 1.73
N TRP A 88 -19.06 -6.38 2.08
CA TRP A 88 -17.89 -6.50 1.20
C TRP A 88 -16.88 -7.53 1.68
N ARG A 89 -17.06 -8.09 2.89
CA ARG A 89 -16.28 -9.22 3.34
C ARG A 89 -16.98 -10.54 3.02
N LEU A 90 -16.17 -11.48 2.57
CA LEU A 90 -16.50 -12.90 2.45
C LEU A 90 -15.99 -13.64 3.69
N ASP A 91 -16.03 -12.97 4.85
CA ASP A 91 -15.88 -13.61 6.15
C ASP A 91 -17.15 -14.48 6.27
N GLY A 92 -17.05 -15.73 5.82
CA GLY A 92 -17.91 -16.77 6.35
C GLY A 92 -17.69 -16.85 7.86
N PRO A 93 -18.56 -17.54 8.62
CA PRO A 93 -18.53 -17.58 10.09
C PRO A 93 -17.21 -18.09 10.73
N LEU A 94 -16.12 -18.30 9.99
CA LEU A 94 -14.91 -18.98 10.42
C LEU A 94 -13.59 -18.21 10.19
N GLU A 95 -13.59 -17.02 9.59
CA GLU A 95 -12.37 -16.18 9.58
C GLU A 95 -12.68 -14.77 10.09
N GLU A 96 -12.35 -14.52 11.36
CA GLU A 96 -12.29 -13.16 11.90
C GLU A 96 -10.95 -12.52 11.50
N LYS A 97 -11.00 -11.43 10.74
CA LYS A 97 -9.87 -10.50 10.69
C LYS A 97 -9.87 -9.66 11.98
N PRO A 98 -8.71 -9.45 12.64
CA PRO A 98 -8.63 -8.64 13.84
C PRO A 98 -9.17 -7.24 13.55
N ARG A 99 -10.09 -6.78 14.40
CA ARG A 99 -10.60 -5.41 14.34
C ARG A 99 -9.41 -4.47 14.59
N PRO A 100 -9.23 -3.37 13.83
CA PRO A 100 -8.30 -2.34 14.25
C PRO A 100 -8.70 -1.95 15.67
N MET A 101 -7.77 -2.10 16.62
CA MET A 101 -8.04 -1.72 18.00
C MET A 101 -8.39 -0.25 18.00
N VAL A 102 -9.65 0.07 18.33
CA VAL A 102 -10.01 1.41 18.73
C VAL A 102 -9.19 1.67 19.99
N VAL A 103 -8.07 2.39 19.84
CA VAL A 103 -7.31 2.89 20.98
C VAL A 103 -8.28 3.78 21.74
N GLY A 104 -8.79 3.26 22.84
CA GLY A 104 -9.81 3.90 23.65
C GLY A 104 -9.33 5.27 24.10
N VAL A 105 -10.21 6.26 23.91
CA VAL A 105 -10.14 7.53 24.63
C VAL A 105 -10.10 7.19 26.13
N LEU A 106 -8.98 7.49 26.78
CA LEU A 106 -8.87 7.43 28.24
C LEU A 106 -9.88 8.45 28.82
N PRO A 107 -10.73 8.07 29.80
CA PRO A 107 -11.51 9.06 30.50
C PRO A 107 -10.56 9.95 31.29
N ALA A 108 -10.73 11.27 31.17
CA ALA A 108 -10.05 12.23 32.02
C ALA A 108 -10.39 11.93 33.49
N ALA A 109 -9.37 11.63 34.29
CA ALA A 109 -9.52 11.42 35.72
C ALA A 109 -9.99 12.72 36.39
N ALA A 110 -11.00 12.56 37.24
CA ALA A 110 -11.55 13.59 38.13
C ALA A 110 -10.58 13.96 39.26
#